data_AF-N6Y0V4-F1
#
_entry.id   AF-N6Y0V4-F1
#
_cell.length_a   1.000
_cell.length_b   1.000
_cell.length_c   1.000
_cell.angle_alpha   90.00
_cell.angle_beta   90.00
_cell.angle_gamma   90.00
#
_symmetry.space_group_name_H-M   'P 1'
#
loop_
_entity.id
_entity.type
_entity.pdbx_description
1 polymer ?
#
loop_
_entity_poly.entity_id
_entity_poly.type
_entity_poly.pdbx_seq_one_letter_code
_entity_poly.pdbx_strand_id
1 'polypeptide(L)'
;MLCWAGAGTAACALALAGWAAEPDAALLPEVGVSAAIDALAEQRLAPGMKLVIDAEEIRALGGLSVAEVLRKLPGLERAGHGADSAAAGARGVARD
;
A
#
# COMPACT_ATOMS: atom_id res chain seq x y z
N MET A 1 -16.72 52.31 -28.20
CA MET A 1 -15.91 51.14 -28.62
C MET A 1 -14.89 50.86 -27.52
N LEU A 2 -15.01 49.68 -26.90
CA LEU A 2 -14.07 48.87 -26.09
C LEU A 2 -13.15 49.60 -25.07
N CYS A 3 -13.34 49.47 -23.76
CA CYS A 3 -13.03 48.32 -22.87
C CYS A 3 -11.56 47.82 -22.88
N TRP A 4 -11.03 47.75 -21.64
CA TRP A 4 -9.98 46.86 -21.11
C TRP A 4 -8.51 47.28 -21.22
N ALA A 5 -7.85 47.46 -20.07
CA ALA A 5 -6.94 46.44 -19.52
C ALA A 5 -6.22 46.98 -18.26
N GLY A 6 -6.39 46.31 -17.12
CA GLY A 6 -5.67 46.65 -15.90
C GLY A 6 -6.04 45.81 -14.68
N ALA A 7 -6.54 44.58 -14.89
CA ALA A 7 -6.90 43.65 -13.83
C ALA A 7 -6.02 42.38 -13.98
N GLY A 8 -4.70 42.55 -13.92
CA GLY A 8 -3.74 41.47 -14.16
C GLY A 8 -3.00 40.97 -12.91
N THR A 9 -2.92 41.75 -11.84
CA THR A 9 -1.97 41.49 -10.75
C THR A 9 -2.55 40.82 -9.51
N ALA A 10 -3.88 40.72 -9.36
CA ALA A 10 -4.50 40.13 -8.17
C ALA A 10 -4.66 38.59 -8.23
N ALA A 11 -4.56 37.97 -9.40
CA ALA A 11 -4.88 36.55 -9.58
C ALA A 11 -3.75 35.58 -9.16
N CYS A 12 -2.49 36.02 -9.14
CA CYS A 12 -1.36 35.14 -8.80
C CYS A 12 -1.20 34.89 -7.28
N ALA A 13 -1.78 35.72 -6.41
CA ALA A 13 -1.63 35.55 -4.96
C ALA A 13 -2.51 34.41 -4.40
N LEU A 14 -3.60 34.04 -5.08
CA LEU A 14 -4.53 33.01 -4.62
C LEU A 14 -4.11 31.59 -5.00
N ALA A 15 -3.15 31.41 -5.93
CA ALA A 15 -2.71 30.10 -6.38
C ALA A 15 -1.82 29.36 -5.37
N LEU A 16 -1.25 30.06 -4.38
CA LEU A 16 -0.37 29.48 -3.35
C LEU A 16 -1.10 29.04 -2.07
N ALA A 17 -2.37 29.43 -1.89
CA ALA A 17 -3.16 29.06 -0.71
C ALA A 17 -3.74 27.63 -0.78
N GLY A 18 -3.54 26.94 -1.90
CA GLY A 18 -4.04 25.58 -2.15
C GLY A 18 -3.03 24.46 -1.87
N TRP A 19 -1.79 24.77 -1.44
CA TRP A 19 -0.92 23.74 -0.89
C TRP A 19 -1.53 23.31 0.44
N ALA A 20 -2.22 22.17 0.39
CA ALA A 20 -2.78 21.50 1.54
C ALA A 20 -1.77 21.50 2.68
N ALA A 21 -2.14 22.13 3.80
CA ALA A 21 -1.45 21.91 5.07
C ALA A 21 -1.54 20.41 5.35
N GLU A 22 -0.41 19.74 5.21
CA GLU A 22 -0.28 18.33 5.59
C GLU A 22 -0.58 18.29 7.09
N PRO A 23 -1.63 17.57 7.53
CA PRO A 23 -2.00 17.55 8.94
C PRO A 23 -0.80 17.07 9.73
N ASP A 24 -0.45 17.81 10.78
CA ASP A 24 0.65 17.43 11.68
C ASP A 24 0.42 15.98 12.13
N ALA A 25 1.36 15.09 11.80
CA ALA A 25 1.25 13.68 12.13
C ALA A 25 1.10 13.46 13.65
N ALA A 26 1.52 14.42 14.47
CA ALA A 26 1.32 14.41 15.92
C ALA A 26 -0.14 14.62 16.35
N LEU A 27 -1.02 15.10 15.45
CA LEU A 27 -2.44 15.32 15.70
C LEU A 27 -3.33 14.21 15.14
N LEU A 28 -2.75 13.21 14.44
CA LEU A 28 -3.53 12.13 13.88
C LEU A 28 -3.96 11.14 14.99
N PRO A 29 -5.25 10.78 15.07
CA PRO A 29 -5.70 9.77 16.01
C PRO A 29 -5.09 8.40 15.66
N GLU A 30 -4.71 7.64 16.68
CA GLU A 30 -4.22 6.27 16.51
C GLU A 30 -5.35 5.38 15.96
N VAL A 31 -5.08 4.71 14.83
CA VAL A 31 -6.00 3.74 14.25
C VAL A 31 -5.63 2.35 14.75
N GLY A 32 -6.38 1.86 15.73
CA GLY A 32 -6.26 0.48 16.19
C GLY A 32 -6.91 -0.48 15.20
N VAL A 33 -6.12 -1.40 14.66
CA VAL A 33 -6.62 -2.50 13.81
C VAL A 33 -6.43 -3.80 14.56
N SER A 34 -7.53 -4.50 14.85
CA SER A 34 -7.52 -5.83 15.45
C SER A 34 -8.04 -6.86 14.46
N ALA A 35 -7.41 -8.03 14.42
CA ALA A 35 -7.98 -9.16 13.70
C ALA A 35 -9.25 -9.66 14.42
N ALA A 36 -10.29 -9.97 13.64
CA ALA A 36 -11.52 -10.58 14.18
C ALA A 36 -11.35 -12.08 14.50
N ILE A 37 -10.31 -12.71 13.93
CA ILE A 37 -10.07 -14.15 13.97
C ILE A 37 -8.59 -14.39 14.27
N ASP A 38 -8.28 -15.41 15.08
CA ASP A 38 -6.92 -15.87 15.32
C ASP A 38 -6.35 -16.53 14.05
N ALA A 39 -5.27 -15.94 13.51
CA ALA A 39 -4.63 -16.39 12.28
C ALA A 39 -4.11 -17.83 12.38
N LEU A 40 -3.63 -18.25 13.56
CA LEU A 40 -3.07 -19.59 13.75
C LEU A 40 -4.18 -20.65 13.82
N ALA A 41 -5.28 -20.35 14.51
CA ALA A 41 -6.47 -21.19 14.49
C ALA A 41 -7.00 -21.35 13.06
N GLU A 42 -7.09 -20.26 12.29
CA GLU A 42 -7.55 -20.30 10.90
C GLU A 42 -6.63 -21.13 10.00
N GLN A 43 -5.30 -20.99 10.16
CA GLN A 43 -4.32 -21.78 9.42
C GLN A 43 -4.50 -23.29 9.66
N ARG A 44 -4.74 -23.70 10.91
CA ARG A 44 -4.93 -25.10 11.28
C ARG A 44 -6.23 -25.70 10.76
N LEU A 45 -7.26 -24.88 10.63
CA LEU A 45 -8.58 -25.29 10.13
C LEU A 45 -8.69 -25.17 8.62
N ALA A 46 -7.70 -24.60 7.94
CA ALA A 46 -7.73 -24.43 6.50
C ALA A 46 -7.73 -25.80 5.79
N PRO A 47 -8.63 -26.03 4.82
CA PRO A 47 -8.69 -27.28 4.05
C PRO A 47 -7.49 -27.46 3.10
N GLY A 48 -6.61 -26.46 3.01
CA GLY A 48 -5.40 -26.48 2.19
C GLY A 48 -4.22 -25.81 2.90
N MET A 49 -3.13 -25.62 2.18
CA MET A 49 -1.95 -24.95 2.73
C MET A 49 -2.20 -23.45 2.88
N LYS A 50 -2.29 -22.98 4.13
CA LYS A 50 -2.27 -21.57 4.48
C LYS A 50 -0.93 -21.25 5.15
N LEU A 51 -0.29 -20.15 4.73
CA LEU A 51 0.89 -19.60 5.38
C LEU A 51 0.48 -18.30 6.08
N VAL A 52 0.86 -18.18 7.35
CA VAL A 52 0.73 -16.95 8.14
C VAL A 52 2.14 -16.42 8.31
N ILE A 53 2.33 -15.12 8.04
CA ILE A 53 3.63 -14.46 8.16
C ILE A 53 3.44 -13.28 9.10
N ASP A 54 4.23 -13.23 10.16
CA ASP A 54 4.18 -12.14 11.12
C ASP A 54 5.15 -10.99 10.77
N ALA A 55 5.07 -9.91 11.55
CA ALA A 55 5.92 -8.74 11.33
C ALA A 55 7.41 -9.01 11.59
N GLU A 56 7.76 -9.99 12.42
CA GLU A 56 9.14 -10.40 12.65
C GLU A 56 9.69 -11.20 11.47
N GLU A 57 8.91 -12.13 10.93
CA GLU A 57 9.24 -12.89 9.73
C GLU A 57 9.35 -11.98 8.50
N ILE A 58 8.45 -11.02 8.31
CA ILE A 58 8.57 -10.02 7.22
C ILE A 58 9.91 -9.28 7.31
N ARG A 59 10.31 -8.87 8.52
CA ARG A 59 11.60 -8.19 8.75
C ARG A 59 12.78 -9.13 8.54
N ALA A 60 12.70 -10.38 8.99
CA ALA A 60 13.75 -11.38 8.80
C ALA A 60 13.94 -11.75 7.32
N LEU A 61 12.85 -11.76 6.55
CA LEU A 61 12.89 -11.88 5.10
C LEU A 61 13.49 -10.62 4.44
N GLY A 62 13.67 -9.51 5.16
CA GLY A 62 14.08 -8.22 4.59
C GLY A 62 13.02 -7.66 3.64
N GLY A 63 11.74 -7.92 3.91
CA GLY A 63 10.64 -7.46 3.09
C GLY A 63 10.34 -6.00 3.37
N LEU A 64 10.77 -5.10 2.50
CA LEU A 64 10.37 -3.69 2.54
C LEU A 64 8.99 -3.48 1.88
N SER A 65 8.55 -4.46 1.09
CA SER A 65 7.23 -4.46 0.43
C SER A 65 6.65 -5.87 0.36
N VAL A 66 5.32 -5.96 0.16
CA VAL A 66 4.61 -7.24 -0.01
C VAL A 66 5.16 -8.00 -1.22
N ALA A 67 5.44 -7.32 -2.34
CA ALA A 67 6.03 -7.94 -3.52
C ALA A 67 7.39 -8.59 -3.23
N GLU A 68 8.19 -7.99 -2.35
CA GLU A 68 9.47 -8.55 -1.96
C GLU A 68 9.33 -9.77 -1.05
N VAL A 69 8.39 -9.74 -0.10
CA VAL A 69 8.07 -10.90 0.74
C VAL A 69 7.64 -12.07 -0.13
N LEU A 70 6.68 -11.86 -1.05
CA LEU A 70 6.16 -12.91 -1.93
C LEU A 70 7.24 -13.56 -2.80
N ARG A 71 8.23 -12.80 -3.29
CA ARG A 71 9.37 -13.34 -4.06
C ARG A 71 10.28 -14.27 -3.27
N LYS A 72 10.26 -14.18 -1.94
CA LYS A 72 11.10 -14.99 -1.05
C LYS A 72 10.38 -16.25 -0.58
N LEU A 73 9.09 -16.40 -0.87
CA LEU A 73 8.30 -17.55 -0.46
C LEU A 73 8.43 -18.70 -1.45
N PRO A 74 8.58 -19.94 -0.97
CA PRO A 74 8.70 -21.12 -1.83
C PRO A 74 7.38 -21.41 -2.54
N GLY A 75 7.47 -21.78 -3.82
CA GLY A 75 6.31 -22.19 -4.62
C GLY A 75 5.39 -21.04 -5.07
N LEU A 76 5.84 -19.79 -4.94
CA LEU A 76 5.23 -18.64 -5.59
C LEU A 76 6.04 -18.22 -6.82
N GLU A 77 5.34 -17.99 -7.93
CA GLU A 77 5.90 -17.46 -9.16
C GLU A 77 5.48 -15.99 -9.34
N ARG A 78 6.33 -15.16 -9.96
CA ARG A 78 5.96 -13.78 -10.25
C ARG A 78 4.98 -13.73 -11.43
N ALA A 79 3.80 -13.14 -11.21
CA ALA A 79 2.76 -13.04 -12.23
C ALA A 79 2.68 -11.66 -12.90
N GLY A 80 3.23 -10.61 -12.29
CA GLY A 80 3.14 -9.22 -12.80
C GLY A 80 4.43 -8.65 -13.38
N HIS A 81 4.28 -7.61 -14.20
CA HIS A 81 5.38 -6.77 -14.70
C HIS A 81 5.53 -5.53 -13.80
N GLY A 82 6.75 -5.24 -13.35
CA GLY A 82 7.08 -4.12 -12.44
C GLY A 82 7.64 -4.55 -11.08
N ALA A 83 8.64 -3.82 -10.58
CA ALA A 83 9.38 -4.19 -9.35
C ALA A 83 8.49 -4.25 -8.09
N ASP A 84 7.42 -3.45 -8.08
CA ASP A 84 6.48 -3.31 -6.96
C ASP A 84 5.19 -4.12 -7.13
N SER A 85 5.05 -4.86 -8.24
CA SER A 85 3.88 -5.69 -8.46
C SER A 85 3.86 -6.86 -7.47
N ALA A 86 2.83 -6.92 -6.63
CA ALA A 86 2.54 -8.02 -5.72
C ALA A 86 1.74 -9.15 -6.39
N ALA A 87 1.60 -9.13 -7.72
CA ALA A 87 0.98 -10.21 -8.46
C ALA A 87 1.89 -11.45 -8.40
N ALA A 88 1.39 -12.49 -7.73
CA ALA A 88 2.04 -13.78 -7.59
C ALA A 88 1.08 -14.89 -8.03
N GLY A 89 1.62 -15.86 -8.76
CA GLY A 89 1.01 -17.15 -8.99
C GLY A 89 1.51 -18.17 -7.98
N ALA A 90 0.76 -19.25 -7.83
CA ALA A 90 1.21 -20.41 -7.07
C ALA A 90 0.92 -21.66 -7.88
N ARG A 91 1.88 -22.59 -7.92
CA ARG A 91 1.73 -23.88 -8.61
C ARG A 91 1.38 -23.72 -10.10
N GLY A 92 1.96 -22.71 -10.75
CA GLY A 92 1.72 -22.43 -12.17
C GLY A 92 0.37 -21.77 -12.49
N VAL A 93 -0.38 -21.34 -11.48
CA VAL A 93 -1.66 -20.62 -11.66
C VAL A 93 -1.49 -19.20 -11.11
N ALA A 94 -1.61 -18.20 -11.98
CA ALA A 94 -1.70 -16.79 -11.61
C ALA A 94 -3.16 -16.34 -11.63
N ARG A 95 -3.55 -15.48 -10.69
CA ARG A 95 -4.80 -14.72 -10.79
C ARG A 95 -4.50 -13.40 -11.49
N ASP A 96 -5.22 -13.14 -12.57
CA ASP A 96 -5.26 -11.85 -13.29
C ASP A 96 -6.09 -10.83 -12.48
#